data_AF-A0A9D1N7S4-F1
#
_entry.id   AF-A0A9D1N7S4-F1
#
_cell.length_a   1.000
_cell.length_b   1.000
_cell.length_c   1.000
_cell.angle_alpha   90.00
_cell.angle_beta   90.00
_cell.angle_gamma   90.00
#
_symmetry.space_group_name_H-M   'P 1'
#
loop_
_entity.id
_entity.type
_entity.pdbx_description
1 polymer ?
#
loop_
_entity_poly.entity_id
_entity_poly.type
_entity_poly.pdbx_seq_one_letter_code
_entity_poly.pdbx_strand_id
1 'polypeptide(L)'
;MSVSFPKPLTDKEEKYYISLWEKGDEKAKDVLIERNLRLVAHIAKKYTSNVYTMDDFISIGTIGLIKAINTYSSGKAARLATYAARCIENEILMSMRASRKNSSEVSINLPIGTDKDGNEISLNDILGTEPDAVACDISTRLQVQDMIKAIDRVLTDREKKVIIYRYGVLGAVPRTQREVAARLHISRSYVSRIEKKALEKLKNALEYR
;
A
#
# COMPACT_ATOMS: atom_id res chain seq x y z
N MET A 1 24.68 11.90 -23.64
CA MET A 1 26.12 12.21 -23.43
C MET A 1 26.96 11.03 -23.87
N SER A 2 27.68 11.13 -25.00
CA SER A 2 28.59 10.07 -25.46
C SER A 2 29.90 10.13 -24.65
N VAL A 3 29.85 9.70 -23.39
CA VAL A 3 31.06 9.44 -22.62
C VAL A 3 31.65 8.15 -23.19
N SER A 4 32.55 8.30 -24.17
CA SER A 4 33.29 7.16 -24.71
C SER A 4 34.19 6.65 -23.59
N PHE A 5 33.86 5.48 -23.05
CA PHE A 5 34.73 4.79 -22.09
C PHE A 5 36.17 4.69 -22.64
N PRO A 6 37.17 4.48 -21.78
CA PRO A 6 38.53 4.20 -22.24
C PRO A 6 38.60 2.97 -23.16
N LYS A 7 39.59 2.94 -24.05
CA LYS A 7 39.85 1.74 -24.86
C LYS A 7 40.27 0.57 -23.95
N PRO A 8 39.86 -0.67 -24.24
CA PRO A 8 40.31 -1.85 -23.51
C PRO A 8 41.84 -1.97 -23.52
N LEU A 9 42.39 -2.59 -22.47
CA LEU A 9 43.81 -2.92 -22.41
C LEU A 9 44.15 -4.04 -23.41
N THR A 10 45.39 -4.05 -23.86
CA THR A 10 45.96 -5.21 -24.56
C THR A 10 46.28 -6.35 -23.59
N ASP A 11 46.39 -7.58 -24.08
CA ASP A 11 46.72 -8.75 -23.25
C ASP A 11 48.01 -8.60 -22.43
N LYS A 12 48.99 -7.83 -22.94
CA LYS A 12 50.25 -7.56 -22.23
C LYS A 12 50.05 -6.55 -21.09
N GLU A 13 49.30 -5.48 -21.35
CA GLU A 13 48.98 -4.47 -20.34
C GLU A 13 48.06 -5.04 -19.26
N GLU A 14 47.07 -5.85 -19.62
CA GLU A 14 46.17 -6.50 -18.65
C GLU A 14 46.98 -7.37 -17.67
N LYS A 15 47.90 -8.21 -18.17
CA LYS A 15 48.81 -8.99 -17.32
C LYS A 15 49.69 -8.12 -16.42
N TYR A 16 50.20 -7.01 -16.95
CA TYR A 16 51.01 -6.06 -16.19
C TYR A 16 50.23 -5.46 -15.02
N TYR A 17 49.03 -4.90 -15.26
CA TYR A 17 48.21 -4.31 -14.20
C TYR A 17 47.67 -5.35 -13.21
N ILE A 18 47.36 -6.57 -13.66
CA ILE A 18 47.02 -7.67 -12.73
C ILE A 18 48.19 -7.97 -11.79
N SER A 19 49.43 -8.04 -12.32
CA SER A 19 50.60 -8.31 -11.49
C SER A 19 50.91 -7.19 -10.49
N LEU A 20 50.60 -5.94 -10.83
CA LEU A 20 50.72 -4.79 -9.92
C LEU A 20 49.64 -4.84 -8.83
N TRP A 21 48.41 -5.18 -9.21
CA TRP A 21 47.32 -5.34 -8.26
C TRP A 21 47.58 -6.47 -7.27
N GLU A 22 48.11 -7.62 -7.73
CA GLU A 22 48.53 -8.72 -6.85
C GLU A 22 49.64 -8.31 -5.86
N LYS A 23 50.41 -7.25 -6.16
CA LYS A 23 51.41 -6.66 -5.26
C LYS A 23 50.84 -5.57 -4.33
N GLY A 24 49.55 -5.28 -4.42
CA GLY A 24 48.84 -4.31 -3.56
C GLY A 24 48.77 -2.88 -4.11
N ASP A 25 48.98 -2.67 -5.42
CA ASP A 25 48.84 -1.33 -6.03
C ASP A 25 47.38 -0.98 -6.34
N GLU A 26 46.75 -0.15 -5.52
CA GLU A 26 45.36 0.31 -5.73
C GLU A 26 45.17 1.07 -7.05
N LYS A 27 46.19 1.78 -7.57
CA LYS A 27 46.05 2.47 -8.87
C LYS A 27 45.88 1.49 -10.02
N ALA A 28 46.49 0.31 -9.91
CA ALA A 28 46.34 -0.74 -10.91
C ALA A 28 44.89 -1.26 -10.96
N LYS A 29 44.23 -1.34 -9.81
CA LYS A 29 42.81 -1.71 -9.72
C LYS A 29 41.90 -0.69 -10.38
N ASP A 30 42.11 0.60 -10.15
CA ASP A 30 41.32 1.66 -10.80
C ASP A 30 41.45 1.58 -12.33
N VAL A 31 42.67 1.39 -12.84
CA VAL A 31 42.91 1.20 -14.27
C VAL A 31 42.20 -0.04 -14.81
N LEU A 32 42.25 -1.17 -14.09
CA LEU A 32 41.54 -2.39 -14.49
C LEU A 32 40.02 -2.19 -14.53
N ILE A 33 39.45 -1.44 -13.58
CA ILE A 33 38.02 -1.12 -13.55
C ILE A 33 37.64 -0.25 -14.75
N GLU A 34 38.28 0.91 -14.91
CA GLU A 34 37.93 1.90 -15.94
C GLU A 34 38.04 1.33 -17.35
N ARG A 35 39.07 0.51 -17.60
CA ARG A 35 39.33 -0.11 -18.91
C ARG A 35 38.33 -1.21 -19.27
N ASN A 36 37.62 -1.76 -18.28
CA ASN A 36 36.62 -2.81 -18.45
C ASN A 36 35.17 -2.29 -18.36
N LEU A 37 34.92 -0.99 -18.17
CA LEU A 37 33.56 -0.43 -18.13
C LEU A 37 32.75 -0.67 -19.42
N ARG A 38 33.41 -0.79 -20.57
CA ARG A 38 32.75 -1.17 -21.84
C ARG A 38 32.08 -2.54 -21.77
N LEU A 39 32.70 -3.49 -21.07
CA LEU A 39 32.14 -4.83 -20.88
C LEU A 39 30.86 -4.75 -20.04
N VAL A 40 30.88 -3.95 -18.96
CA VAL A 40 29.70 -3.70 -18.12
C VAL A 40 28.56 -3.12 -18.95
N ALA A 41 28.82 -2.07 -19.72
CA ALA A 41 27.82 -1.45 -20.58
C ALA A 41 27.28 -2.43 -21.64
N HIS A 42 28.11 -3.30 -22.20
CA HIS A 42 27.68 -4.31 -23.16
C HIS A 42 26.78 -5.37 -22.52
N ILE A 43 27.13 -5.85 -21.33
CA ILE A 43 26.35 -6.86 -20.59
C ILE A 43 25.02 -6.27 -20.10
N ALA A 44 25.05 -5.05 -19.56
CA ALA A 44 23.87 -4.35 -19.06
C ALA A 44 22.77 -4.23 -20.13
N LYS A 45 23.12 -4.05 -21.41
CA LYS A 45 22.15 -3.95 -22.52
C LYS A 45 21.30 -5.20 -22.72
N LYS A 46 21.75 -6.36 -22.23
CA LYS A 46 20.98 -7.62 -22.33
C LYS A 46 19.79 -7.65 -21.36
N TYR A 47 19.78 -6.76 -20.37
CA TYR A 47 18.79 -6.76 -19.28
C TYR A 47 17.85 -5.57 -19.41
N THR A 48 16.55 -5.85 -19.19
CA THR A 48 15.49 -4.84 -19.15
C THR A 48 14.64 -5.08 -17.90
N SER A 49 14.12 -4.00 -17.32
CA SER A 49 13.27 -4.03 -16.13
C SER A 49 12.37 -2.81 -16.11
N ASN A 50 11.18 -2.95 -15.51
CA ASN A 50 10.29 -1.81 -15.24
C ASN A 50 10.74 -1.00 -14.02
N VAL A 51 11.62 -1.57 -13.18
CA VAL A 51 12.08 -0.97 -11.92
C VAL A 51 13.45 -0.32 -12.08
N TYR A 52 14.30 -0.86 -12.96
CA TYR A 52 15.67 -0.39 -13.14
C TYR A 52 15.85 0.22 -14.52
N THR A 53 16.53 1.36 -14.53
CA THR A 53 16.99 2.01 -15.76
C THR A 53 18.28 1.36 -16.27
N MET A 54 18.67 1.71 -17.50
CA MET A 54 19.96 1.28 -18.06
C MET A 54 21.15 1.72 -17.19
N ASP A 55 21.09 2.92 -16.62
CA ASP A 55 22.16 3.47 -15.77
C ASP A 55 22.26 2.73 -14.43
N ASP A 56 21.13 2.23 -13.90
CA ASP A 56 21.11 1.37 -12.73
C ASP A 56 21.81 0.04 -13.02
N PHE A 57 21.54 -0.58 -14.17
CA PHE A 57 22.21 -1.82 -14.56
C PHE A 57 23.72 -1.62 -14.78
N ILE A 58 24.13 -0.48 -15.33
CA ILE A 58 25.55 -0.12 -15.43
C ILE A 58 26.17 0.01 -14.03
N SER A 59 25.48 0.70 -13.11
CA SER A 59 25.96 0.90 -11.73
C SER A 59 26.08 -0.43 -10.96
N ILE A 60 25.04 -1.26 -11.01
CA ILE A 60 25.02 -2.61 -10.40
C ILE A 60 26.09 -3.50 -11.05
N GLY A 61 26.19 -3.48 -12.37
CA GLY A 61 27.22 -4.22 -13.09
C GLY A 61 28.64 -3.76 -12.75
N THR A 62 28.85 -2.48 -12.46
CA THR A 62 30.14 -1.94 -12.01
C THR A 62 30.52 -2.48 -10.64
N ILE A 63 29.55 -2.65 -9.72
CA ILE A 63 29.78 -3.37 -8.45
C ILE A 63 30.24 -4.81 -8.71
N GLY A 64 29.59 -5.50 -9.65
CA GLY A 64 29.99 -6.85 -10.07
C GLY A 64 31.41 -6.91 -10.66
N LEU A 65 31.81 -5.92 -11.45
CA LEU A 65 33.17 -5.78 -11.99
C LEU A 65 34.20 -5.54 -10.88
N ILE A 66 33.93 -4.65 -9.94
CA ILE A 66 34.81 -4.37 -8.80
C ILE A 66 35.02 -5.64 -7.97
N LYS A 67 33.93 -6.37 -7.66
CA LYS A 67 34.01 -7.67 -6.98
C LYS A 67 34.88 -8.65 -7.78
N ALA A 68 34.70 -8.72 -9.09
CA ALA A 68 35.50 -9.60 -9.95
C ALA A 68 37.00 -9.28 -9.88
N ILE A 69 37.38 -8.00 -9.95
CA ILE A 69 38.80 -7.58 -9.91
C ILE A 69 39.40 -7.86 -8.53
N ASN A 70 38.63 -7.66 -7.46
CA ASN A 70 39.09 -7.95 -6.09
C ASN A 70 39.29 -9.45 -5.85
N THR A 71 38.52 -10.33 -6.50
CA THR A 71 38.58 -11.80 -6.28
C THR A 71 39.28 -12.57 -7.39
N TYR A 72 39.70 -11.89 -8.47
CA TYR A 72 40.38 -12.53 -9.59
C TYR A 72 41.76 -13.03 -9.18
N SER A 73 42.11 -14.22 -9.65
CA SER A 73 43.45 -14.79 -9.48
C SER A 73 43.91 -15.39 -10.80
N SER A 74 45.08 -14.94 -11.26
CA SER A 74 45.71 -15.35 -12.52
C SER A 74 45.98 -16.87 -12.61
N GLY A 75 46.07 -17.57 -11.47
CA GLY A 75 46.30 -19.01 -11.41
C GLY A 75 45.05 -19.90 -11.52
N LYS A 76 43.83 -19.34 -11.41
CA LYS A 76 42.58 -20.12 -11.34
C LYS A 76 41.59 -19.84 -12.48
N ALA A 77 41.68 -18.69 -13.13
CA ALA A 77 40.72 -18.25 -14.13
C ALA A 77 41.42 -17.96 -15.48
N ALA A 78 40.75 -18.27 -16.59
CA ALA A 78 41.35 -18.18 -17.93
C ALA A 78 41.65 -16.74 -18.38
N ARG A 79 40.64 -15.87 -18.37
CA ARG A 79 40.76 -14.44 -18.74
C ARG A 79 39.93 -13.60 -17.77
N LEU A 80 40.45 -12.42 -17.44
CA LEU A 80 39.77 -11.46 -16.55
C LEU A 80 38.38 -11.12 -17.09
N ALA A 81 38.27 -10.81 -18.38
CA ALA A 81 37.00 -10.48 -19.03
C ALA A 81 35.94 -11.60 -18.88
N THR A 82 36.33 -12.87 -19.02
CA THR A 82 35.40 -14.01 -18.89
C THR A 82 34.93 -14.18 -17.45
N TYR A 83 35.83 -14.02 -16.48
CA TYR A 83 35.48 -14.08 -15.06
C TYR A 83 34.60 -12.89 -14.65
N ALA A 84 35.01 -11.68 -15.03
CA ALA A 84 34.27 -10.45 -14.77
C ALA A 84 32.87 -10.48 -15.38
N ALA A 85 32.70 -11.00 -16.61
CA ALA A 85 31.39 -11.14 -17.22
C ALA A 85 30.42 -11.96 -16.34
N ARG A 86 30.88 -13.07 -15.78
CA ARG A 86 30.06 -13.90 -14.87
C ARG A 86 29.69 -13.17 -13.58
N CYS A 87 30.62 -12.41 -13.01
CA CYS A 87 30.37 -11.61 -11.80
C CYS A 87 29.38 -10.45 -12.06
N ILE A 88 29.54 -9.75 -13.18
CA ILE A 88 28.64 -8.67 -13.62
C ILE A 88 27.22 -9.21 -13.81
N GLU A 89 27.06 -10.29 -14.58
CA GLU A 89 25.76 -10.92 -14.82
C GLU A 89 25.12 -11.39 -13.50
N ASN A 90 25.92 -11.98 -12.60
CA ASN A 90 25.41 -12.43 -11.31
C ASN A 90 24.90 -11.29 -10.43
N GLU A 91 25.62 -10.16 -10.37
CA GLU A 91 25.23 -9.01 -9.55
C GLU A 91 23.92 -8.39 -10.07
N ILE A 92 23.78 -8.22 -11.39
CA ILE A 92 22.56 -7.75 -12.03
C ILE A 92 21.38 -8.68 -11.69
N LEU A 93 21.58 -9.99 -11.87
CA LEU A 93 20.54 -10.98 -11.56
C LEU A 93 20.17 -11.01 -10.06
N MET A 94 21.13 -10.79 -9.16
CA MET A 94 20.86 -10.70 -7.73
C MET A 94 19.99 -9.49 -7.39
N SER A 95 20.31 -8.32 -7.96
CA SER A 95 19.49 -7.10 -7.77
C SER A 95 18.06 -7.30 -8.29
N MET A 96 17.91 -7.89 -9.48
CA MET A 96 16.59 -8.21 -10.04
C MET A 96 15.80 -9.24 -9.23
N ARG A 97 16.47 -10.17 -8.54
CA ARG A 97 15.81 -11.10 -7.61
C ARG A 97 15.36 -10.40 -6.33
N ALA A 98 16.15 -9.46 -5.82
CA ALA A 98 15.81 -8.70 -4.64
C ALA A 98 14.60 -7.78 -4.87
N SER A 99 14.55 -7.07 -6.01
CA SER A 99 13.45 -6.17 -6.35
C SER A 99 12.15 -6.88 -6.76
N ARG A 100 12.22 -8.18 -7.08
CA ARG A 100 11.05 -8.99 -7.45
C ARG A 100 9.98 -9.08 -6.36
N LYS A 101 10.34 -8.89 -5.09
CA LYS A 101 9.38 -8.83 -3.98
C LYS A 101 8.43 -7.63 -4.09
N ASN A 102 8.90 -6.55 -4.69
CA ASN A 102 8.19 -5.29 -4.79
C ASN A 102 7.72 -5.01 -6.22
N SER A 103 8.00 -5.89 -7.19
CA SER A 103 7.64 -5.66 -8.60
C SER A 103 6.13 -5.70 -8.87
N SER A 104 5.33 -6.18 -7.91
CA SER A 104 3.86 -6.13 -7.95
C SER A 104 3.27 -4.95 -7.17
N GLU A 105 4.09 -4.14 -6.52
CA GLU A 105 3.63 -2.95 -5.82
C GLU A 105 3.31 -1.86 -6.84
N VAL A 106 2.07 -1.36 -6.79
CA VAL A 106 1.60 -0.27 -7.65
C VAL A 106 1.26 0.91 -6.76
N SER A 107 1.65 2.12 -7.17
CA SER A 107 1.27 3.33 -6.45
C SER A 107 -0.24 3.51 -6.50
N ILE A 108 -0.85 3.79 -5.35
CA ILE A 108 -2.29 4.08 -5.23
C ILE A 108 -2.63 5.39 -5.99
N ASN A 109 -1.64 6.27 -6.17
CA ASN A 109 -1.78 7.51 -6.92
C ASN A 109 -1.52 7.34 -8.43
N LEU A 110 -1.24 6.13 -8.92
CA LEU A 110 -1.04 5.91 -10.34
C LEU A 110 -2.37 6.12 -11.08
N PRO A 111 -2.42 6.95 -12.13
CA PRO A 111 -3.62 7.11 -12.92
C PRO A 111 -3.95 5.78 -13.61
N ILE A 112 -5.19 5.32 -13.44
CA ILE A 112 -5.72 4.07 -14.01
C ILE A 112 -6.61 4.31 -15.22
N GLY A 113 -7.02 5.55 -15.45
CA GLY A 113 -7.86 5.95 -16.56
C GLY A 113 -8.25 7.42 -16.47
N THR A 114 -9.11 7.84 -17.40
CA THR A 114 -9.67 9.18 -17.44
C THR A 114 -11.17 9.12 -17.22
N ASP A 115 -11.73 10.06 -16.45
CA ASP A 115 -13.17 10.23 -16.34
C ASP A 115 -13.76 10.78 -17.66
N LYS A 116 -15.10 10.84 -17.75
CA LYS A 116 -15.85 11.44 -18.86
C LYS A 116 -15.48 12.91 -19.12
N ASP A 117 -15.01 13.61 -18.09
CA ASP A 117 -14.55 15.00 -18.15
C ASP A 117 -13.04 15.14 -18.47
N GLY A 118 -12.34 14.02 -18.70
CA GLY A 118 -10.91 14.00 -19.06
C GLY A 118 -9.94 14.12 -17.88
N ASN A 119 -10.44 14.16 -16.65
CA ASN A 119 -9.60 14.14 -15.44
C ASN A 119 -8.99 12.76 -15.21
N GLU A 120 -7.75 12.70 -14.76
CA GLU A 120 -7.08 11.45 -14.39
C GLU A 120 -7.72 10.87 -13.12
N ILE A 121 -8.14 9.62 -13.16
CA ILE A 121 -8.65 8.86 -12.02
C ILE A 121 -7.53 8.00 -11.47
N SER A 122 -7.30 8.04 -10.16
CA SER A 122 -6.34 7.20 -9.45
C SER A 122 -7.03 6.06 -8.69
N LEU A 123 -6.25 5.07 -8.28
CA LEU A 123 -6.76 3.97 -7.43
C LEU A 123 -7.30 4.49 -6.09
N ASN A 124 -6.74 5.60 -5.58
CA ASN A 124 -7.13 6.24 -4.33
C ASN A 124 -8.58 6.74 -4.37
N ASP A 125 -9.01 7.25 -5.52
CA ASP A 125 -10.35 7.81 -5.70
C ASP A 125 -11.42 6.71 -5.67
N ILE A 126 -11.04 5.47 -6.01
CA ILE A 126 -11.93 4.29 -6.00
C ILE A 126 -11.92 3.58 -4.65
N LEU A 127 -10.74 3.45 -4.03
CA LEU A 127 -10.56 2.70 -2.77
C LEU A 127 -10.92 3.53 -1.53
N GLY A 128 -11.24 4.81 -1.70
CA GLY A 128 -11.73 5.66 -0.62
C GLY A 128 -13.01 5.13 0.02
N THR A 129 -13.21 5.44 1.30
CA THR A 129 -14.53 5.29 1.92
C THR A 129 -15.43 6.40 1.41
N GLU A 130 -16.70 6.09 1.12
CA GLU A 130 -17.73 7.09 0.83
C GLU A 130 -17.61 8.27 1.81
N PRO A 131 -17.48 9.52 1.34
CA PRO A 131 -17.22 10.68 2.19
C PRO A 131 -18.29 10.85 3.28
N ASP A 132 -19.49 10.35 3.02
CA ASP A 132 -20.64 10.42 3.92
C ASP A 132 -20.73 9.28 4.94
N ALA A 133 -19.85 8.26 4.90
CA ALA A 133 -19.92 7.14 5.85
C ALA A 133 -19.77 7.63 7.30
N VAL A 134 -18.83 8.55 7.55
CA VAL A 134 -18.62 9.14 8.87
C VAL A 134 -19.76 10.10 9.24
N ALA A 135 -20.24 10.89 8.28
CA ALA A 135 -21.34 11.82 8.50
C ALA A 135 -22.66 11.09 8.82
N CYS A 136 -22.94 9.98 8.14
CA CYS A 136 -24.11 9.12 8.38
C CYS A 136 -24.07 8.47 9.76
N ASP A 137 -22.90 7.97 10.18
CA ASP A 137 -22.74 7.37 11.51
C ASP A 137 -22.96 8.41 12.62
N ILE A 138 -22.42 9.61 12.44
CA ILE A 138 -22.59 10.71 13.39
C ILE A 138 -24.04 11.18 13.42
N SER A 139 -24.68 11.38 12.27
CA SER A 139 -26.08 11.82 12.20
C SER A 139 -27.03 10.80 12.83
N THR A 140 -26.82 9.50 12.59
CA THR A 140 -27.59 8.41 13.21
C THR A 140 -27.44 8.44 14.73
N ARG A 141 -26.21 8.59 15.25
CA ARG A 141 -25.96 8.69 16.70
C ARG A 141 -26.66 9.91 17.32
N LEU A 142 -26.63 11.05 16.65
CA LEU A 142 -27.31 12.27 17.10
C LEU A 142 -28.83 12.08 17.12
N GLN A 143 -29.41 11.49 16.07
CA GLN A 143 -30.84 11.17 16.01
C GLN A 143 -31.27 10.23 17.13
N VAL A 144 -30.48 9.19 17.42
CA VAL A 144 -30.75 8.26 18.54
C VAL A 144 -30.70 9.00 19.88
N GLN A 145 -29.71 9.86 20.09
CA GLN A 145 -29.60 10.65 21.32
C GLN A 145 -30.80 11.59 21.51
N ASP A 146 -31.23 12.24 20.44
CA ASP A 146 -32.39 13.13 20.46
C ASP A 146 -33.70 12.37 20.69
N MET A 147 -33.86 11.18 20.10
CA MET A 147 -34.98 10.28 20.38
C MET A 147 -35.02 9.90 21.87
N ILE A 148 -33.89 9.55 22.48
CA ILE A 148 -33.83 9.20 23.90
C ILE A 148 -34.23 10.41 24.79
N LYS A 149 -33.75 11.61 24.45
CA LYS A 149 -34.15 12.85 25.15
C LYS A 149 -35.64 13.15 24.99
N ALA A 150 -36.21 12.93 23.79
CA ALA A 150 -37.63 13.13 23.53
C ALA A 150 -38.51 12.15 24.32
N ILE A 151 -38.08 10.89 24.45
CA ILE A 151 -38.74 9.88 25.29
C ILE A 151 -38.79 10.34 26.76
N ASP A 152 -37.71 10.95 27.26
CA ASP A 152 -37.65 11.40 28.66
C ASP A 152 -38.47 12.68 28.91
N ARG A 153 -38.49 13.60 27.93
CA ARG A 153 -39.16 14.90 28.08
C ARG A 153 -40.66 14.87 27.87
N VAL A 154 -41.17 14.03 26.96
CA VAL A 154 -42.54 14.15 26.43
C VAL A 154 -43.46 13.01 26.86
N LEU A 155 -42.91 11.83 27.13
CA LEU A 155 -43.70 10.67 27.53
C LEU A 155 -43.84 10.59 29.05
N THR A 156 -45.03 10.21 29.49
CA THR A 156 -45.27 9.81 30.89
C THR A 156 -44.57 8.48 31.20
N ASP A 157 -44.32 8.18 32.47
CA ASP A 157 -43.67 6.91 32.90
C ASP A 157 -44.35 5.66 32.32
N ARG A 158 -45.68 5.70 32.16
CA ARG A 158 -46.47 4.59 31.62
C ARG A 158 -46.31 4.46 30.10
N GLU A 159 -46.31 5.58 29.37
CA GLU A 159 -46.03 5.63 27.93
C GLU A 159 -44.59 5.19 27.64
N LYS A 160 -43.62 5.70 28.42
CA LYS A 160 -42.20 5.36 28.34
C LYS A 160 -41.96 3.87 28.51
N LYS A 161 -42.56 3.23 29.53
CA LYS A 161 -42.48 1.77 29.73
C LYS A 161 -43.04 0.98 28.55
N VAL A 162 -44.17 1.41 27.98
CA VAL A 162 -44.74 0.74 26.80
C VAL A 162 -43.78 0.83 25.60
N ILE A 163 -43.24 2.01 25.30
CA ILE A 163 -42.31 2.21 24.18
C ILE A 163 -41.00 1.44 24.38
N ILE A 164 -40.42 1.48 25.58
CA ILE A 164 -39.18 0.74 25.93
C ILE A 164 -39.35 -0.75 25.69
N TYR A 165 -40.42 -1.37 26.21
CA TYR A 165 -40.64 -2.81 26.03
C TYR A 165 -41.09 -3.18 24.62
N ARG A 166 -41.78 -2.28 23.92
CA ARG A 166 -42.27 -2.54 22.57
C ARG A 166 -41.13 -2.60 21.56
N TYR A 167 -40.22 -1.62 21.62
CA TYR A 167 -39.15 -1.43 20.63
C TYR A 167 -37.77 -1.84 21.14
N GLY A 168 -37.63 -2.23 22.41
CA GLY A 168 -36.36 -2.67 22.97
C GLY A 168 -35.34 -1.54 23.19
N VAL A 169 -35.82 -0.31 23.40
CA VAL A 169 -34.96 0.85 23.63
C VAL A 169 -34.37 0.78 25.06
N LEU A 170 -33.20 1.38 25.31
CA LEU A 170 -32.52 1.38 26.61
C LEU A 170 -32.18 -0.02 27.15
N GLY A 171 -31.84 -0.96 26.25
CA GLY A 171 -31.39 -2.31 26.63
C GLY A 171 -32.51 -3.28 26.97
N ALA A 172 -33.77 -2.93 26.70
CA ALA A 172 -34.89 -3.86 26.83
C ALA A 172 -34.97 -4.82 25.62
N VAL A 173 -35.56 -6.00 25.83
CA VAL A 173 -35.88 -6.91 24.73
C VAL A 173 -37.20 -6.47 24.09
N PRO A 174 -37.28 -6.32 22.75
CA PRO A 174 -38.52 -5.95 22.06
C PRO A 174 -39.59 -7.04 22.23
N ARG A 175 -40.83 -6.61 22.49
CA ARG A 175 -41.96 -7.49 22.81
C ARG A 175 -43.20 -7.18 21.99
N THR A 176 -44.05 -8.19 21.81
CA THR A 176 -45.35 -8.00 21.17
C THR A 176 -46.31 -7.16 22.03
N GLN A 177 -47.31 -6.50 21.44
CA GLN A 177 -48.33 -5.77 22.23
C GLN A 177 -49.02 -6.67 23.27
N ARG A 178 -49.21 -7.96 22.94
CA ARG A 178 -49.82 -8.95 23.86
C ARG A 178 -48.89 -9.25 25.04
N GLU A 179 -47.59 -9.38 24.82
CA GLU A 179 -46.60 -9.58 25.88
C GLU A 179 -46.42 -8.34 26.76
N VAL A 180 -46.42 -7.14 26.16
CA VAL A 180 -46.36 -5.88 26.90
C VAL A 180 -47.62 -5.73 27.76
N ALA A 181 -48.80 -6.06 27.21
CA ALA A 181 -50.07 -6.06 27.92
C ALA A 181 -50.06 -7.00 29.13
N ALA A 182 -49.58 -8.23 28.94
CA ALA A 182 -49.43 -9.21 30.02
C ALA A 182 -48.47 -8.71 31.11
N ARG A 183 -47.34 -8.10 30.74
CA ARG A 183 -46.33 -7.59 31.68
C ARG A 183 -46.79 -6.35 32.46
N LEU A 184 -47.60 -5.50 31.85
CA LEU A 184 -48.11 -4.27 32.46
C LEU A 184 -49.52 -4.43 33.06
N HIS A 185 -50.05 -5.66 33.09
CA HIS A 185 -51.39 -6.01 33.58
C HIS A 185 -52.50 -5.11 33.01
N ILE A 186 -52.48 -4.90 31.69
CA ILE A 186 -53.48 -4.11 30.95
C ILE A 186 -53.94 -4.83 29.69
N SER A 187 -55.04 -4.38 29.08
CA SER A 187 -55.53 -4.98 27.84
C SER A 187 -54.62 -4.64 26.65
N ARG A 188 -54.50 -5.57 25.70
CA ARG A 188 -53.78 -5.35 24.42
C ARG A 188 -54.29 -4.09 23.71
N SER A 189 -55.60 -3.89 23.67
CA SER A 189 -56.23 -2.71 23.05
C SER A 189 -55.82 -1.41 23.74
N TYR A 190 -55.62 -1.44 25.07
CA TYR A 190 -55.13 -0.28 25.81
C TYR A 190 -53.65 0.01 25.53
N VAL A 191 -52.80 -1.02 25.43
CA VAL A 191 -51.40 -0.88 24.96
C VAL A 191 -51.34 -0.22 23.58
N SER A 192 -52.16 -0.69 22.64
CA SER A 192 -52.20 -0.11 21.28
C SER A 192 -52.59 1.36 21.27
N ARG A 193 -53.54 1.78 22.11
CA ARG A 193 -53.91 3.20 22.26
C ARG A 193 -52.77 4.04 22.85
N ILE A 194 -52.08 3.52 23.87
CA ILE A 194 -50.91 4.17 24.49
C ILE A 194 -49.77 4.30 23.48
N GLU A 195 -49.45 3.23 22.75
CA GLU A 195 -48.40 3.21 21.72
C GLU A 195 -48.68 4.27 20.65
N LYS A 196 -49.91 4.31 20.11
CA LYS A 196 -50.29 5.32 19.11
C LYS A 196 -50.13 6.75 19.61
N LYS A 197 -50.61 7.03 20.83
CA LYS A 197 -50.52 8.37 21.45
C LYS A 197 -49.07 8.77 21.76
N ALA A 198 -48.26 7.82 22.21
CA ALA A 198 -46.85 8.03 22.51
C ALA A 198 -46.04 8.31 21.23
N LEU A 199 -46.28 7.57 20.14
CA LEU A 199 -45.62 7.81 18.86
C LEU A 199 -45.99 9.17 18.26
N GLU A 200 -47.24 9.60 18.38
CA GLU A 200 -47.69 10.91 17.91
C GLU A 200 -47.01 12.06 18.69
N LYS A 201 -46.90 11.91 20.02
CA LYS A 201 -46.14 12.83 20.87
C LYS A 201 -44.66 12.91 20.48
N LEU A 202 -44.01 11.76 20.27
CA LEU A 202 -42.61 11.68 19.87
C LEU A 202 -42.39 12.29 18.48
N LYS A 203 -43.29 12.02 17.53
CA LYS A 203 -43.27 12.60 16.19
C LYS A 203 -43.30 14.13 16.27
N ASN A 204 -44.27 14.71 16.98
CA ASN A 204 -44.36 16.16 17.14
C ASN A 204 -43.12 16.76 17.85
N ALA A 205 -42.52 16.03 18.79
CA ALA A 205 -41.32 16.51 19.48
C ALA A 205 -40.05 16.48 18.61
N LEU A 206 -40.01 15.62 17.59
CA LEU A 206 -38.87 15.45 16.69
C LEU A 206 -39.04 16.24 15.37
N GLU A 207 -40.27 16.49 14.90
CA GLU A 207 -40.54 17.25 13.67
C GLU A 207 -40.51 18.77 13.85
N TYR A 208 -40.74 19.28 15.06
CA TYR A 208 -40.72 20.73 15.36
C TYR A 208 -39.36 21.23 15.88
N ARG A 209 -38.26 20.64 15.39
CA ARG A 209 -36.90 21.03 15.76
C ARG A 209 -36.12 21.54 14.55
#